data_AF-A0A672R9E5-F1
#
_entry.id   AF-A0A672R9E5-F1
#
_cell.length_a   1.000
_cell.length_b   1.000
_cell.length_c   1.000
_cell.angle_alpha   90.00
_cell.angle_beta   90.00
_cell.angle_gamma   90.00
#
_symmetry.space_group_name_H-M   'P 1'
#
loop_
_entity.id
_entity.type
_entity.pdbx_description
1 polymer ?
#
loop_
_entity_poly.entity_id
_entity_poly.type
_entity_poly.pdbx_seq_one_letter_code
_entity_poly.pdbx_strand_id
1 'polypeptide(L)'
;MSEKKMTSSRRHHLKSLILGIAKDLLVAEEKQTEEERVRYMEEKCPPLSLPGSLQELQDLCKELHQKIDVVDEERYDLSVKVGKSEKEIEDLKIKVQDLIGKFKKPALKKVRMSADAMLQALLGSKHKVSLDLRANLKQVKKEVKEEEKEAVGDWRKNIE
;
A
#
# COMPACT_ATOMS: atom_id res chain seq x y z
N MET A 1 -10.20 -39.14 20.55
CA MET A 1 -9.30 -38.16 21.19
C MET A 1 -9.27 -36.91 20.33
N SER A 2 -10.04 -35.88 20.68
CA SER A 2 -10.10 -34.65 19.88
C SER A 2 -8.89 -33.79 20.25
N GLU A 3 -7.85 -33.79 19.41
CA GLU A 3 -6.68 -32.95 19.63
C GLU A 3 -7.11 -31.49 19.77
N LYS A 4 -6.75 -30.88 20.89
CA LYS A 4 -7.13 -29.51 21.26
C LYS A 4 -6.42 -28.55 20.29
N LYS A 5 -7.13 -28.14 19.23
CA LYS A 5 -6.63 -27.18 18.23
C LYS A 5 -6.10 -25.93 18.94
N MET A 6 -4.91 -25.48 18.53
CA MET A 6 -4.24 -24.25 19.00
C MET A 6 -5.25 -23.10 19.16
N THR A 7 -5.12 -22.29 20.22
CA THR A 7 -6.00 -21.13 20.40
C THR A 7 -5.77 -20.10 19.27
N SER A 8 -6.82 -19.34 18.92
CA SER A 8 -6.71 -18.34 17.84
C SER A 8 -5.67 -17.27 18.18
N SER A 9 -5.63 -16.82 19.45
CA SER A 9 -4.64 -15.87 19.94
C SER A 9 -3.21 -16.35 19.70
N ARG A 10 -2.91 -17.62 20.04
CA ARG A 10 -1.57 -18.18 19.82
C ARG A 10 -1.21 -18.27 18.33
N ARG A 11 -2.16 -18.63 17.45
CA ARG A 11 -1.93 -18.62 15.99
C ARG A 11 -1.63 -17.22 15.46
N HIS A 12 -2.37 -16.20 15.89
CA HIS A 12 -2.13 -14.82 15.46
C HIS A 12 -0.77 -14.33 15.93
N HIS A 13 -0.42 -14.57 17.19
CA HIS A 13 0.88 -14.21 17.72
C HIS A 13 2.03 -14.88 16.94
N LEU A 14 1.92 -16.18 16.63
CA LEU A 14 2.90 -16.88 15.80
C LEU A 14 3.00 -16.30 14.38
N LYS A 15 1.87 -15.95 13.74
CA LYS A 15 1.88 -15.27 12.44
C LYS A 15 2.60 -13.92 12.51
N SER A 16 2.34 -13.13 13.55
CA SER A 16 3.02 -11.85 13.76
C SER A 16 4.53 -12.03 13.95
N LEU A 17 4.96 -13.05 14.71
CA LEU A 17 6.39 -13.37 14.86
C LEU A 17 7.03 -13.78 13.53
N ILE A 18 6.36 -14.64 12.76
CA ILE A 18 6.87 -15.06 11.44
C ILE A 18 7.02 -13.86 10.51
N LEU A 19 6.04 -12.96 10.48
CA LEU A 19 6.11 -11.74 9.67
C LEU A 19 7.22 -10.78 10.16
N GLY A 20 7.44 -10.69 11.47
CA GLY A 20 8.55 -9.93 12.04
C GLY A 20 9.90 -10.47 11.55
N ILE A 21 10.13 -11.77 11.71
CA ILE A 21 11.38 -12.42 11.26
C ILE A 21 11.54 -12.30 9.74
N ALA A 22 10.46 -12.50 8.96
CA ALA A 22 10.52 -12.36 7.50
C ALA A 22 10.91 -10.94 7.07
N LYS A 23 10.42 -9.91 7.77
CA LYS A 23 10.83 -8.53 7.52
C LYS A 23 12.33 -8.34 7.79
N ASP A 24 12.83 -8.85 8.90
CA ASP A 24 14.24 -8.71 9.26
C ASP A 24 15.15 -9.43 8.25
N LEU A 25 14.72 -10.60 7.76
CA LEU A 25 15.42 -11.33 6.70
C LEU A 25 15.44 -10.58 5.37
N LEU A 26 14.33 -9.94 4.98
CA LEU A 26 14.28 -9.11 3.77
C LEU A 26 15.25 -7.93 3.84
N VAL A 27 15.34 -7.27 5.00
CA VAL A 27 16.29 -6.17 5.21
C VAL A 27 17.74 -6.67 5.16
N ALA A 28 18.00 -7.85 5.72
CA ALA A 28 19.33 -8.45 5.66
C ALA A 28 19.72 -8.84 4.22
N GLU A 29 18.79 -9.40 3.44
CA GLU A 29 18.98 -9.74 2.03
C GLU A 29 19.23 -8.49 1.17
N GLU A 30 18.48 -7.41 1.40
CA GLU A 30 18.68 -6.13 0.71
C GLU A 30 20.08 -5.57 0.98
N LYS A 31 20.53 -5.61 2.23
CA LYS A 31 21.89 -5.19 2.60
C LYS A 31 22.96 -6.04 1.92
N GLN A 32 22.79 -7.37 1.91
CA GLN A 32 23.71 -8.29 1.23
C GLN A 32 23.75 -8.00 -0.28
N THR A 33 22.60 -7.79 -0.90
CA THR A 33 22.50 -7.47 -2.34
C THR A 33 23.26 -6.19 -2.69
N GLU A 34 23.16 -5.15 -1.85
CA GLU A 34 23.90 -3.90 -2.05
C GLU A 34 25.42 -4.11 -1.86
N GLU A 35 25.84 -4.86 -0.84
CA GLU A 35 27.26 -5.20 -0.64
C GLU A 35 27.83 -5.99 -1.83
N GLU A 36 27.07 -6.96 -2.37
CA GLU A 36 27.46 -7.72 -3.54
C GLU A 36 27.50 -6.86 -4.81
N ARG A 37 26.58 -5.91 -4.96
CA ARG A 37 26.60 -4.93 -6.04
C ARG A 37 27.87 -4.09 -5.98
N VAL A 38 28.23 -3.56 -4.81
CA VAL A 38 29.46 -2.78 -4.62
C VAL A 38 30.69 -3.63 -4.96
N ARG A 39 30.79 -4.84 -4.40
CA ARG A 39 31.89 -5.78 -4.69
C ARG A 39 32.03 -6.07 -6.18
N TYR A 40 30.90 -6.31 -6.87
CA TYR A 40 30.89 -6.57 -8.31
C TYR A 40 31.34 -5.34 -9.12
N MET A 41 30.91 -4.14 -8.72
CA MET A 41 31.34 -2.88 -9.37
C MET A 41 32.83 -2.61 -9.15
N GLU A 42 33.36 -2.87 -7.96
CA GLU A 42 34.80 -2.71 -7.68
C GLU A 42 35.66 -3.65 -8.53
N GLU A 43 35.22 -4.89 -8.76
CA GLU A 43 35.93 -5.87 -9.61
C GLU A 43 35.84 -5.51 -11.10
N LYS A 44 34.65 -5.15 -11.59
CA LYS A 44 34.40 -4.92 -13.03
C LYS A 44 34.75 -3.52 -13.50
N CYS A 45 34.65 -2.53 -12.64
CA CYS A 45 34.87 -1.12 -12.94
C CYS A 45 35.67 -0.47 -11.80
N PRO A 46 36.96 -0.83 -11.64
CA PRO A 46 37.80 -0.23 -10.63
C PRO A 46 37.97 1.28 -10.86
N PRO A 47 38.32 2.06 -9.82
CA PRO A 47 38.58 3.48 -9.95
C PRO A 47 39.61 3.77 -11.06
N LEU A 48 39.29 4.75 -11.90
CA LEU A 48 40.12 5.09 -13.05
C LEU A 48 41.51 5.56 -12.61
N SER A 49 42.55 4.87 -13.10
CA SER A 49 43.93 5.29 -12.96
C SER A 49 44.39 5.91 -14.28
N LEU A 50 44.76 7.19 -14.25
CA LEU A 50 45.21 7.90 -15.43
C LEU A 50 46.70 7.63 -15.67
N PRO A 51 47.09 7.14 -16.85
CA PRO A 51 48.50 6.96 -17.19
C PRO A 51 49.21 8.31 -17.37
N GLY A 52 50.53 8.30 -17.20
CA GLY A 52 51.35 9.52 -17.23
C GLY A 52 51.74 9.98 -18.63
N SER A 53 51.70 9.11 -19.63
CA SER A 53 52.08 9.45 -21.00
C SER A 53 50.87 9.70 -21.92
N LEU A 54 51.06 10.53 -22.95
CA LEU A 54 50.02 10.83 -23.94
C LEU A 54 49.58 9.59 -24.72
N GLN A 55 50.53 8.71 -25.07
CA GLN A 55 50.25 7.51 -25.87
C GLN A 55 49.39 6.52 -25.08
N GLU A 56 49.79 6.22 -23.84
CA GLU A 56 49.01 5.34 -22.94
C GLU A 56 47.60 5.88 -22.69
N LEU A 57 47.45 7.21 -22.59
CA LEU A 57 46.14 7.84 -22.42
C LEU A 57 45.26 7.68 -23.67
N GLN A 58 45.83 7.84 -24.87
CA GLN A 58 45.09 7.61 -26.12
C GLN A 58 44.64 6.16 -26.27
N ASP A 59 45.49 5.21 -25.88
CA ASP A 59 45.17 3.79 -25.99
C ASP A 59 44.13 3.37 -24.94
N LEU A 60 44.22 3.88 -23.70
CA LEU A 60 43.18 3.71 -22.68
C LEU A 60 41.81 4.25 -23.15
N CYS A 61 41.77 5.43 -23.78
CA CYS A 61 40.53 6.00 -24.31
C CYS A 61 39.89 5.11 -25.39
N LYS A 62 40.70 4.53 -26.29
CA LYS A 62 40.20 3.59 -27.31
C LYS A 62 39.67 2.31 -26.68
N GLU A 63 40.38 1.76 -25.71
CA GLU A 63 39.94 0.55 -24.98
C GLU A 63 38.62 0.78 -24.23
N LEU A 64 38.49 1.90 -23.52
CA LEU A 64 37.25 2.24 -22.82
C LEU A 64 36.08 2.42 -23.79
N HIS A 65 36.31 3.06 -24.93
CA HIS A 65 35.27 3.23 -25.94
C HIS A 65 34.77 1.88 -26.48
N GLN A 66 35.68 0.96 -26.82
CA GLN A 66 35.30 -0.39 -27.26
C GLN A 66 34.55 -1.17 -26.16
N LYS A 67 34.99 -1.06 -24.91
CA LYS A 67 34.30 -1.69 -23.76
C LYS A 67 32.89 -1.14 -23.55
N ILE A 68 32.68 0.17 -23.78
CA ILE A 68 31.35 0.78 -23.68
C ILE A 68 30.40 0.14 -24.67
N ASP A 69 30.80 -0.04 -25.94
CA ASP A 69 29.94 -0.64 -26.96
C ASP A 69 29.51 -2.06 -26.58
N VAL A 70 30.45 -2.89 -26.11
CA VAL A 70 30.16 -4.27 -25.67
C VAL A 70 29.22 -4.28 -24.45
N VAL A 71 29.48 -3.44 -23.45
CA VAL A 71 28.63 -3.38 -22.24
C VAL A 71 27.23 -2.83 -22.57
N ASP A 72 27.11 -1.92 -23.52
CA ASP A 72 25.81 -1.38 -23.96
C ASP A 72 24.97 -2.47 -24.65
N GLU A 73 25.60 -3.30 -25.49
CA GLU A 73 24.97 -4.47 -26.11
C GLU A 73 24.51 -5.49 -25.05
N GLU A 74 25.38 -5.85 -24.10
CA GLU A 74 25.02 -6.74 -22.99
C GLU A 74 23.85 -6.18 -22.16
N ARG A 75 23.87 -4.87 -21.86
CA ARG A 75 22.78 -4.19 -21.15
C ARG A 75 21.48 -4.26 -21.94
N TYR A 76 21.52 -4.07 -23.26
CA TYR A 76 20.35 -4.17 -24.12
C TYR A 76 19.75 -5.57 -24.07
N ASP A 77 20.57 -6.60 -24.23
CA ASP A 77 20.13 -8.00 -24.18
C ASP A 77 19.51 -8.38 -22.83
N LEU A 78 20.12 -7.93 -21.73
CA LEU A 78 19.57 -8.13 -20.38
C LEU A 78 18.23 -7.42 -20.22
N SER A 79 18.12 -6.17 -20.68
CA SER A 79 16.87 -5.40 -20.64
C SER A 79 15.76 -6.08 -21.42
N VAL A 80 16.05 -6.60 -22.63
CA VAL A 80 15.08 -7.35 -23.43
C VAL A 80 14.65 -8.64 -22.73
N LYS A 81 15.56 -9.36 -22.08
CA LYS A 81 15.23 -10.57 -21.30
C LYS A 81 14.30 -10.24 -20.13
N VAL A 82 14.62 -9.21 -19.34
CA VAL A 82 13.77 -8.73 -18.24
C VAL A 82 12.39 -8.33 -18.76
N GLY A 83 12.32 -7.54 -19.83
CA GLY A 83 11.05 -7.12 -20.41
C GLY A 83 10.19 -8.27 -20.94
N LYS A 84 10.80 -9.37 -21.41
CA LYS A 84 10.06 -10.60 -21.77
C LYS A 84 9.48 -11.28 -20.53
N SER A 85 10.28 -11.42 -19.47
CA SER A 85 9.83 -12.01 -18.20
C SER A 85 8.73 -11.18 -17.54
N GLU A 86 8.82 -9.84 -17.58
CA GLU A 86 7.77 -8.96 -17.06
C GLU A 86 6.44 -9.14 -17.80
N LYS A 87 6.47 -9.23 -19.13
CA LYS A 87 5.27 -9.52 -19.93
C LYS A 87 4.66 -10.87 -19.58
N GLU A 88 5.49 -11.90 -19.45
CA GLU A 88 5.01 -13.23 -19.04
C GLU A 88 4.36 -13.22 -17.65
N ILE A 89 4.98 -12.51 -16.69
CA ILE A 89 4.41 -12.33 -15.35
C ILE A 89 3.06 -11.62 -15.42
N GLU A 90 2.92 -10.58 -16.25
CA GLU A 90 1.67 -9.85 -16.42
C GLU A 90 0.57 -10.74 -17.02
N ASP A 91 0.88 -11.50 -18.07
CA ASP A 91 -0.04 -12.46 -18.68
C ASP A 91 -0.48 -13.53 -17.68
N LEU A 92 0.45 -14.02 -16.86
CA LEU A 92 0.15 -14.99 -15.80
C LEU A 92 -0.72 -14.38 -14.69
N LYS A 93 -0.47 -13.13 -14.29
CA LYS A 93 -1.32 -12.42 -13.32
C LYS A 93 -2.74 -12.28 -13.83
N ILE A 94 -2.93 -11.93 -15.11
CA ILE A 94 -4.26 -11.83 -15.74
C ILE A 94 -4.95 -13.20 -15.72
N LYS A 95 -4.26 -14.27 -16.14
CA LYS A 95 -4.80 -15.64 -16.09
C LYS A 95 -5.21 -16.04 -14.68
N VAL A 96 -4.40 -15.72 -13.67
CA VAL A 96 -4.73 -15.98 -12.26
C VAL A 96 -5.99 -15.22 -11.84
N GLN A 97 -6.14 -13.96 -12.23
CA GLN A 97 -7.35 -13.18 -11.95
C GLN A 97 -8.60 -13.77 -12.62
N ASP A 98 -8.49 -14.18 -13.88
CA ASP A 98 -9.59 -14.82 -14.61
C ASP A 98 -10.00 -16.15 -13.98
N LEU A 99 -9.03 -16.96 -13.53
CA LEU A 99 -9.26 -18.24 -12.84
C LEU A 99 -9.87 -18.07 -11.44
N ILE A 100 -9.43 -17.08 -10.67
CA ILE A 100 -10.03 -16.72 -9.37
C ILE A 100 -11.47 -16.19 -9.57
N GLY A 101 -11.81 -15.81 -10.81
CA GLY A 101 -13.10 -15.27 -11.21
C GLY A 101 -13.08 -13.75 -11.08
N LYS A 102 -13.17 -13.05 -12.22
CA LYS A 102 -13.36 -11.58 -12.32
C LYS A 102 -14.48 -11.08 -11.40
N PHE A 103 -15.48 -11.92 -11.16
CA PHE A 103 -16.47 -11.78 -10.11
C PHE A 103 -16.15 -12.76 -8.99
N LYS A 104 -15.59 -12.30 -7.87
CA LYS A 104 -15.67 -13.06 -6.62
C LYS A 104 -17.14 -13.37 -6.40
N LYS A 105 -17.56 -14.64 -6.53
CA LYS A 105 -18.92 -15.06 -6.19
C LYS A 105 -19.23 -14.46 -4.82
N PRO A 106 -20.21 -13.54 -4.69
CA PRO A 106 -20.51 -12.94 -3.40
C PRO A 106 -20.76 -14.08 -2.43
N ALA A 107 -19.84 -14.27 -1.48
CA ALA A 107 -20.00 -15.31 -0.49
C ALA A 107 -21.34 -15.04 0.18
N LEU A 108 -22.25 -16.02 0.17
CA LEU A 108 -23.52 -15.91 0.89
C LEU A 108 -23.17 -15.68 2.35
N LYS A 109 -23.14 -14.40 2.77
CA LYS A 109 -22.88 -14.03 4.15
C LYS A 109 -24.06 -14.56 4.93
N LYS A 110 -23.81 -15.56 5.78
CA LYS A 110 -24.78 -15.97 6.81
C LYS A 110 -24.90 -14.81 7.80
N VAL A 111 -25.76 -13.85 7.48
CA VAL A 111 -26.10 -12.75 8.38
C VAL A 111 -26.79 -13.38 9.58
N ARG A 112 -26.06 -13.45 10.71
CA ARG A 112 -26.67 -13.74 12.00
C ARG A 112 -27.36 -12.46 12.47
N MET A 113 -28.42 -12.59 13.26
CA MET A 113 -29.07 -11.44 13.88
C MET A 113 -28.01 -10.54 14.54
N SER A 114 -28.04 -9.24 14.23
CA SER A 114 -27.15 -8.27 14.86
C SER A 114 -27.38 -8.26 16.38
N ALA A 115 -26.37 -7.86 17.15
CA ALA A 115 -26.52 -7.70 18.58
C ALA A 115 -27.71 -6.78 18.91
N ASP A 116 -27.91 -5.70 18.14
CA ASP A 116 -29.05 -4.80 18.29
C ASP A 116 -30.40 -5.48 18.02
N ALA A 117 -30.50 -6.31 16.97
CA ALA A 117 -31.73 -7.05 16.69
C ALA A 117 -32.02 -8.11 17.76
N MET A 118 -30.98 -8.74 18.30
CA MET A 118 -31.11 -9.70 19.39
C MET A 118 -31.51 -9.01 20.71
N LEU A 119 -30.89 -7.86 21.03
CA LEU A 119 -31.18 -7.09 22.24
C LEU A 119 -32.58 -6.47 22.18
N GLN A 120 -33.02 -5.95 21.03
CA GLN A 120 -34.38 -5.46 20.85
C GLN A 120 -35.42 -6.58 21.00
N ALA A 121 -35.13 -7.79 20.51
CA ALA A 121 -36.03 -8.93 20.65
C ALA A 121 -36.09 -9.48 22.08
N LEU A 122 -34.97 -9.48 22.83
CA LEU A 122 -34.89 -10.01 24.19
C LEU A 122 -35.30 -9.02 25.29
N LEU A 123 -35.03 -7.72 25.09
CA LEU A 123 -35.19 -6.69 26.13
C LEU A 123 -36.25 -5.63 25.77
N GLY A 124 -36.89 -5.77 24.61
CA GLY A 124 -37.97 -4.88 24.16
C GLY A 124 -37.53 -3.42 24.06
N SER A 125 -38.45 -2.50 24.33
CA SER A 125 -38.21 -1.05 24.24
C SER A 125 -37.32 -0.47 25.35
N LYS A 126 -36.99 -1.25 26.39
CA LYS A 126 -36.34 -0.74 27.61
C LYS A 126 -34.86 -0.39 27.43
N HIS A 127 -34.19 -0.95 26.41
CA HIS A 127 -32.79 -0.70 26.08
C HIS A 127 -32.61 -0.39 24.59
N LYS A 128 -33.35 0.58 24.07
CA LYS A 128 -33.14 1.10 22.72
C LYS A 128 -31.96 2.06 22.69
N VAL A 129 -30.74 1.54 22.88
CA VAL A 129 -29.51 2.31 22.65
C VAL A 129 -29.20 2.21 21.17
N SER A 130 -29.55 3.21 20.38
CA SER A 130 -29.05 3.29 19.01
C SER A 130 -27.54 3.51 19.09
N LEU A 131 -26.75 2.50 18.71
CA LEU A 131 -25.31 2.61 18.51
C LEU A 131 -24.96 3.43 17.25
N ASP A 132 -25.87 4.30 16.81
CA ASP A 132 -25.61 5.29 15.77
C ASP A 132 -24.72 6.37 16.36
N LEU A 133 -23.46 6.37 15.93
CA LEU A 133 -22.47 7.40 16.29
C LEU A 133 -23.02 8.82 16.04
N ARG A 134 -23.93 8.95 15.07
CA ARG A 134 -24.57 10.20 14.65
C ARG A 134 -25.61 10.73 15.64
N ALA A 135 -26.28 9.85 16.40
CA ALA A 135 -27.28 10.25 17.40
C ALA A 135 -26.65 10.87 18.66
N ASN A 136 -25.37 10.56 18.94
CA ASN A 136 -24.61 11.14 20.06
C ASN A 136 -23.89 12.46 19.71
N LEU A 137 -23.92 12.90 18.46
CA LEU A 137 -23.39 14.22 18.07
C LEU A 137 -24.47 15.28 18.31
N LYS A 138 -24.18 16.30 19.12
CA LYS A 138 -25.12 17.41 19.37
C LYS A 138 -25.50 18.09 18.05
N GLN A 139 -26.77 17.99 17.70
CA GLN A 139 -27.38 18.77 16.62
C GLN A 139 -27.34 20.24 17.05
N VAL A 140 -26.58 21.10 16.36
CA VAL A 140 -26.63 22.55 16.59
C VAL A 140 -28.07 22.97 16.29
N LYS A 141 -28.80 23.37 17.35
CA LYS A 141 -30.15 23.91 17.22
C LYS A 141 -30.05 25.17 16.36
N LYS A 142 -30.44 25.05 15.09
CA LYS A 142 -30.83 26.21 14.30
C LYS A 142 -32.17 26.65 14.88
N GLU A 143 -32.11 27.49 15.92
CA GLU A 143 -33.26 28.18 16.47
C GLU A 143 -33.90 28.93 15.30
N VAL A 144 -35.03 28.40 14.82
CA VAL A 144 -35.93 29.17 13.97
C VAL A 144 -36.54 30.20 14.90
N LYS A 145 -35.90 31.36 14.92
CA LYS A 145 -36.40 32.60 15.48
C LYS A 145 -37.71 32.91 14.75
N GLU A 146 -38.84 32.50 15.32
CA GLU A 146 -40.13 33.11 14.99
C GLU A 146 -40.02 34.58 15.39
N GLU A 147 -39.89 35.44 14.39
CA GLU A 147 -40.01 36.88 14.55
C GLU A 147 -41.45 37.20 14.99
N GLU A 148 -41.66 37.50 16.27
CA GLU A 148 -42.64 38.52 16.65
C GLU A 148 -42.17 39.82 16.00
N LYS A 149 -42.82 40.16 14.88
CA LYS A 149 -42.66 41.44 14.20
C LYS A 149 -43.34 42.52 15.03
N GLU A 150 -42.61 43.12 15.96
CA GLU A 150 -42.88 44.49 16.38
C GLU A 150 -41.55 45.25 16.56
N ALA A 151 -41.50 46.45 15.99
CA ALA A 151 -40.38 47.40 15.94
C ALA A 151 -39.24 47.09 14.94
N VAL A 152 -39.58 46.90 13.66
CA VAL A 152 -38.75 47.49 12.59
C VAL A 152 -38.92 49.00 12.73
N GLY A 153 -37.87 49.70 13.17
CA GLY A 153 -37.84 51.15 13.27
C GLY A 153 -38.28 51.79 11.95
N ASP A 154 -39.29 52.64 12.03
CA ASP A 154 -39.84 53.41 10.91
C ASP A 154 -38.78 54.38 10.36
N TRP A 155 -38.24 54.07 9.19
CA TRP A 155 -37.26 54.88 8.46
C TRP A 155 -37.93 55.75 7.38
N ARG A 156 -39.16 56.21 7.61
CA ARG A 156 -39.81 57.24 6.77
C ARG A 156 -40.59 58.27 7.60
N LYS A 157 -39.89 59.27 8.15
CA LYS A 157 -40.49 60.61 8.26
C LYS A 157 -40.12 61.40 7.02
N ASN A 158 -41.16 61.65 6.22
CA ASN A 158 -41.17 62.52 5.06
C ASN A 158 -40.70 63.94 5.43
N ILE A 159 -40.14 64.61 4.43
CA ILE A 159 -39.77 66.02 4.37
C ILE A 159 -40.98 66.93 4.63
N GLU A 160 -40.83 67.89 5.56
CA GLU A 160 -41.30 69.28 5.50
C GLU A 160 -40.38 70.16 6.37
#